data_AF-A0A966XVX3-F1
#
_entry.id   AF-A0A966XVX3-F1
#
_cell.length_a   1.000
_cell.length_b   1.000
_cell.length_c   1.000
_cell.angle_alpha   90.00
_cell.angle_beta   90.00
_cell.angle_gamma   90.00
#
_symmetry.space_group_name_H-M   'P 1'
#
loop_
_entity.id
_entity.type
_entity.pdbx_description
1 polymer ?
#
loop_
_entity_poly.entity_id
_entity_poly.type
_entity_poly.pdbx_seq_one_letter_code
_entity_poly.pdbx_strand_id
1 'polypeptide(L)'
;MANPRIPYHFSNDGPLLRPHVDGAIMVHLVVNVEHWVFDAAMPRTIITPPHGKETVPDVPNFSWADYGMRAGLPRILDAISSRGLPASTSFNAGVIQAYPSAAQAMHAAGWEFIGHGVHQKALNQAEGEEALIATSLAMIESFTGRRPKGWLSPGLRESHDTPDILKRQGVEYVFDWVVDDVPRWMQTRHGPLLSLPYNLEIN
;
A
#
# COMPACT_ATOMS: atom_id res chain seq x y z
N MET A 1 -18.88 12.68 -17.49
CA MET A 1 -18.08 13.20 -16.35
C MET A 1 -16.71 12.56 -16.44
N ALA A 2 -15.61 13.32 -16.34
CA ALA A 2 -14.26 12.79 -16.57
C ALA A 2 -13.75 11.92 -15.40
N ASN A 3 -13.82 12.44 -14.18
CA ASN A 3 -13.57 11.69 -12.96
C ASN A 3 -14.85 11.72 -12.09
N PRO A 4 -15.44 10.56 -11.74
CA PRO A 4 -16.71 10.50 -11.02
C PRO A 4 -16.60 10.77 -9.52
N ARG A 5 -15.39 10.78 -8.94
CA ARG A 5 -15.16 10.89 -7.49
C ARG A 5 -14.42 12.17 -7.08
N ILE A 6 -13.55 12.69 -7.95
CA ILE A 6 -12.75 13.89 -7.72
C ILE A 6 -13.03 14.88 -8.84
N PRO A 7 -13.72 16.00 -8.57
CA PRO A 7 -13.98 17.03 -9.57
C PRO A 7 -12.68 17.59 -10.17
N TYR A 8 -12.67 17.75 -11.49
CA TYR A 8 -11.53 18.33 -12.22
C TYR A 8 -11.32 19.80 -11.85
N HIS A 9 -10.07 20.16 -11.57
CA HIS A 9 -9.56 21.52 -11.42
C HIS A 9 -8.06 21.51 -11.69
N PHE A 10 -7.45 22.66 -12.02
CA PHE A 10 -6.00 22.75 -12.06
C PHE A 10 -5.42 22.71 -10.64
N SER A 11 -4.23 22.14 -10.46
CA SER A 11 -3.58 22.04 -9.14
C SER A 11 -3.40 23.39 -8.43
N ASN A 12 -3.22 24.46 -9.22
CA ASN A 12 -3.09 25.84 -8.73
C ASN A 12 -4.44 26.58 -8.56
N ASP A 13 -5.56 25.94 -8.90
CA ASP A 13 -6.91 26.48 -8.69
C ASP A 13 -7.47 25.93 -7.37
N GLY A 14 -7.35 26.68 -6.27
CA GLY A 14 -7.91 26.28 -4.98
C GLY A 14 -7.23 26.93 -3.79
N PRO A 15 -7.65 26.62 -2.55
CA PRO A 15 -6.94 27.08 -1.37
C PRO A 15 -5.53 26.48 -1.36
N LEU A 16 -4.52 27.35 -1.34
CA LEU A 16 -3.14 26.93 -1.12
C LEU A 16 -3.05 26.16 0.19
N LEU A 17 -2.47 24.96 0.15
CA LEU A 17 -2.08 24.28 1.38
C LEU A 17 -1.11 25.19 2.12
N ARG A 18 -1.42 25.43 3.40
CA ARG A 18 -0.51 26.18 4.25
C ARG A 18 0.64 25.25 4.62
N PRO A 19 1.90 25.64 4.39
CA PRO A 19 3.03 24.82 4.77
C PRO A 19 3.01 24.57 6.28
N HIS A 20 3.57 23.44 6.68
CA HIS A 20 3.78 23.17 8.11
C HIS A 20 4.79 24.18 8.66
N VAL A 21 4.71 24.48 9.96
CA VAL A 21 5.67 25.40 10.61
C VAL A 21 7.13 24.91 10.47
N ASP A 22 7.32 23.60 10.34
CA ASP A 22 8.64 22.97 10.24
C ASP A 22 9.19 22.88 8.82
N GLY A 23 8.42 23.26 7.78
CA GLY A 23 8.90 23.17 6.42
C GLY A 23 7.86 23.36 5.32
N ALA A 24 8.37 23.67 4.13
CA ALA A 24 7.56 23.88 2.93
C ALA A 24 7.18 22.59 2.18
N ILE A 25 7.85 21.46 2.50
CA ILE A 25 7.64 20.17 1.84
C ILE A 25 7.35 19.11 2.92
N MET A 26 6.30 18.33 2.71
CA MET A 26 6.04 17.11 3.48
C MET A 26 6.55 15.91 2.70
N VAL A 27 7.34 15.07 3.33
CA VAL A 27 7.85 13.83 2.73
C VAL A 27 7.19 12.65 3.44
N HIS A 28 6.44 11.84 2.69
CA HIS A 28 5.84 10.61 3.20
C HIS A 28 6.70 9.42 2.78
N LEU A 29 7.49 8.88 3.71
CA LEU A 29 8.28 7.67 3.48
C LEU A 29 7.38 6.44 3.61
N VAL A 30 7.15 5.73 2.50
CA VAL A 30 6.35 4.50 2.46
C VAL A 30 7.20 3.33 1.97
N VAL A 31 7.26 2.25 2.73
CA VAL A 31 7.97 1.01 2.37
C VAL A 31 6.94 -0.08 2.03
N ASN A 32 6.89 -0.48 0.76
CA ASN A 32 6.08 -1.63 0.33
C ASN A 32 6.62 -2.91 0.96
N VAL A 33 5.78 -3.62 1.71
CA VAL A 33 6.12 -4.94 2.28
C VAL A 33 5.05 -5.93 1.86
N GLU A 34 5.42 -6.74 0.88
CA GLU A 34 4.54 -7.59 0.11
C GLU A 34 4.74 -9.07 0.46
N HIS A 35 3.65 -9.83 0.46
CA HIS A 35 3.65 -11.28 0.59
C HIS A 35 3.28 -11.92 -0.74
N TRP A 36 4.31 -12.47 -1.39
CA TRP A 36 4.23 -13.28 -2.60
C TRP A 36 4.17 -14.77 -2.25
N VAL A 37 3.28 -15.51 -2.91
CA VAL A 37 3.11 -16.95 -2.65
C VAL A 37 4.07 -17.74 -3.54
N PHE A 38 4.89 -18.61 -2.96
CA PHE A 38 5.93 -19.38 -3.66
C PHE A 38 5.37 -20.27 -4.78
N ASP A 39 4.22 -20.91 -4.53
CA ASP A 39 3.56 -21.82 -5.47
C ASP A 39 2.60 -21.09 -6.44
N ALA A 40 2.80 -19.78 -6.64
CA ALA A 40 2.04 -18.97 -7.59
C ALA A 40 2.97 -18.34 -8.64
N ALA A 41 2.40 -17.93 -9.78
CA ALA A 41 3.14 -17.19 -10.78
C ALA A 41 3.56 -15.81 -10.22
N MET A 42 4.80 -15.42 -10.47
CA MET A 42 5.33 -14.10 -10.10
C MET A 42 4.88 -13.07 -11.14
N PRO A 43 4.12 -12.01 -10.77
CA PRO A 43 3.56 -11.10 -11.77
C PRO A 43 4.55 -10.03 -12.25
N ARG A 44 5.67 -9.85 -11.55
CA ARG A 44 6.75 -8.94 -11.94
C ARG A 44 8.03 -9.75 -12.03
N THR A 45 8.35 -10.21 -13.23
CA THR A 45 9.57 -10.97 -13.51
C THR A 45 10.68 -10.03 -13.93
N ILE A 46 11.87 -10.25 -13.36
CA ILE A 46 13.08 -9.52 -13.72
C ILE A 46 13.94 -10.41 -14.62
N ILE A 47 13.95 -11.71 -14.34
CA ILE A 47 14.50 -12.73 -15.22
C ILE A 47 13.36 -13.35 -16.01
N THR A 48 13.40 -13.19 -17.32
CA THR A 48 12.45 -13.85 -18.22
C THR A 48 12.74 -15.35 -18.30
N PRO A 49 11.72 -16.23 -18.32
CA PRO A 49 11.93 -17.66 -18.37
C PRO A 49 12.61 -18.10 -19.68
N PRO A 50 13.47 -19.14 -19.65
CA PRO A 50 14.01 -19.74 -20.86
C PRO A 50 12.90 -20.14 -21.84
N HIS A 51 13.05 -19.76 -23.11
CA HIS A 51 12.06 -20.02 -24.17
C HIS A 51 10.66 -19.43 -23.91
N GLY A 52 10.52 -18.46 -23.00
CA GLY A 52 9.26 -17.77 -22.72
C GLY A 52 8.21 -18.63 -22.00
N LYS A 53 8.62 -19.76 -21.42
CA LYS A 53 7.71 -20.68 -20.70
C LYS A 53 7.79 -20.45 -19.21
N GLU A 54 6.78 -19.81 -18.65
CA GLU A 54 6.65 -19.66 -17.20
C GLU A 54 6.58 -21.02 -16.51
N THR A 55 7.26 -21.14 -15.38
CA THR A 55 7.28 -22.33 -14.53
C THR A 55 6.94 -21.92 -13.10
N VAL A 56 6.13 -22.73 -12.42
CA VAL A 56 5.82 -22.56 -11.00
C VAL A 56 6.44 -23.74 -10.23
N PRO A 57 7.24 -23.50 -9.19
CA PRO A 57 7.63 -22.18 -8.67
C PRO A 57 8.64 -21.46 -9.57
N ASP A 58 8.51 -20.12 -9.65
CA ASP A 58 9.49 -19.25 -10.30
C ASP A 58 10.56 -18.86 -9.27
N VAL A 59 11.45 -19.81 -8.97
CA VAL A 59 12.53 -19.66 -7.99
C VAL A 59 13.38 -18.38 -8.19
N PRO A 60 13.87 -18.06 -9.40
CA PRO A 60 14.74 -16.88 -9.57
C PRO A 60 14.01 -15.58 -9.25
N ASN A 61 12.78 -15.37 -9.73
CA ASN A 61 12.05 -14.14 -9.46
C ASN A 61 11.52 -14.08 -8.02
N PHE A 62 11.07 -15.20 -7.45
CA PHE A 62 10.65 -15.26 -6.04
C PHE A 62 11.80 -14.92 -5.09
N SER A 63 13.01 -15.43 -5.36
CA SER A 63 14.17 -15.23 -4.49
C SER A 63 14.54 -13.75 -4.32
N TRP A 64 14.18 -12.87 -5.25
CA TRP A 64 14.42 -11.44 -5.15
C TRP A 64 13.42 -10.77 -4.19
N ALA A 65 12.16 -11.17 -4.24
CA ALA A 65 11.16 -10.75 -3.25
C ALA A 65 11.57 -11.23 -1.84
N ASP A 66 12.01 -12.49 -1.72
CA ASP A 66 12.45 -13.06 -0.46
C ASP A 66 13.75 -12.40 0.08
N TYR A 67 14.66 -11.99 -0.81
CA TYR A 67 15.83 -11.18 -0.44
C TYR A 67 15.41 -9.84 0.18
N GLY A 68 14.37 -9.20 -0.36
CA GLY A 68 13.78 -7.99 0.20
C GLY A 68 13.40 -8.17 1.67
N MET A 69 12.73 -9.28 2.01
CA MET A 69 12.34 -9.59 3.38
C MET A 69 13.52 -9.94 4.29
N ARG A 70 14.49 -10.73 3.79
CA ARG A 70 15.58 -11.27 4.59
C ARG A 70 16.74 -10.29 4.82
N ALA A 71 17.09 -9.54 3.80
CA ALA A 71 18.31 -8.73 3.76
C ALA A 71 18.03 -7.26 3.45
N GLY A 72 17.02 -6.95 2.65
CA GLY A 72 16.62 -5.57 2.34
C GLY A 72 16.00 -4.85 3.54
N LEU A 73 14.94 -5.42 4.10
CA LEU A 73 14.14 -4.82 5.15
C LEU A 73 14.95 -4.46 6.40
N PRO A 74 15.85 -5.32 6.94
CA PRO A 74 16.68 -4.93 8.07
C PRO A 74 17.55 -3.69 7.80
N ARG A 75 18.07 -3.53 6.57
CA ARG A 75 18.87 -2.36 6.19
C ARG A 75 18.00 -1.11 6.04
N ILE A 76 16.79 -1.24 5.51
CA ILE A 76 15.84 -0.12 5.40
C ILE A 76 15.40 0.34 6.80
N LEU A 77 15.06 -0.60 7.68
CA LEU A 77 14.73 -0.33 9.07
C LEU A 77 15.86 0.44 9.77
N ASP A 78 17.10 -0.04 9.65
CA ASP A 78 18.27 0.62 10.23
C ASP A 78 18.48 2.03 9.64
N ALA A 79 18.41 2.16 8.31
CA ALA A 79 18.60 3.44 7.64
C ALA A 79 17.58 4.51 8.08
N ILE A 80 16.32 4.13 8.25
CA ILE A 80 15.23 5.03 8.69
C ILE A 80 15.37 5.32 10.19
N SER A 81 15.52 4.29 11.01
CA SER A 81 15.52 4.40 12.48
C SER A 81 16.75 5.10 13.01
N SER A 82 17.94 4.87 12.44
CA SER A 82 19.19 5.55 12.83
C SER A 82 19.16 7.07 12.60
N ARG A 83 18.22 7.55 11.78
CA ARG A 83 17.99 8.98 11.50
C ARG A 83 16.83 9.56 12.29
N GLY A 84 16.16 8.75 13.13
CA GLY A 84 14.97 9.16 13.88
C GLY A 84 13.79 9.54 12.98
N LEU A 85 13.74 9.00 11.75
CA LEU A 85 12.68 9.31 10.80
C LEU A 85 11.49 8.35 10.99
N PRO A 86 10.24 8.83 10.86
CA PRO A 86 9.08 7.96 10.77
C PRO A 86 8.95 7.35 9.37
N ALA A 87 8.27 6.22 9.28
CA ALA A 87 7.85 5.64 8.01
C ALA A 87 6.51 4.93 8.15
N SER A 88 5.84 4.75 7.01
CA SER A 88 4.68 3.88 6.89
C SER A 88 5.04 2.65 6.06
N THR A 89 4.29 1.57 6.22
CA THR A 89 4.38 0.39 5.37
C THR A 89 3.03 0.07 4.76
N SER A 90 2.97 0.08 3.43
CA SER A 90 1.92 -0.58 2.65
C SER A 90 2.13 -2.08 2.81
N PHE A 91 1.27 -2.68 3.62
CA PHE A 91 1.55 -3.95 4.26
C PHE A 91 0.53 -5.01 3.84
N ASN A 92 1.01 -6.06 3.18
CA ASN A 92 0.18 -7.24 2.97
C ASN A 92 -0.03 -7.96 4.32
N ALA A 93 -1.27 -8.14 4.75
CA ALA A 93 -1.56 -8.70 6.07
C ALA A 93 -0.98 -10.12 6.28
N GLY A 94 -0.83 -10.90 5.22
CA GLY A 94 -0.24 -12.25 5.27
C GLY A 94 1.24 -12.27 5.72
N VAL A 95 1.95 -11.13 5.65
CA VAL A 95 3.31 -11.00 6.18
C VAL A 95 3.39 -11.32 7.67
N ILE A 96 2.32 -11.08 8.44
CA ILE A 96 2.26 -11.41 9.88
C ILE A 96 2.56 -12.89 10.13
N GLN A 97 2.07 -13.77 9.25
CA GLN A 97 2.24 -15.22 9.37
C GLN A 97 3.49 -15.71 8.63
N ALA A 98 3.73 -15.20 7.42
CA ALA A 98 4.83 -15.67 6.58
C ALA A 98 6.21 -15.19 7.06
N TYR A 99 6.28 -13.96 7.57
CA TYR A 99 7.51 -13.29 7.99
C TYR A 99 7.31 -12.58 9.34
N PRO A 100 7.04 -13.33 10.43
CA PRO A 100 6.65 -12.73 11.72
C PRO A 100 7.72 -11.80 12.29
N SER A 101 9.00 -12.10 12.09
CA SER A 101 10.11 -11.23 12.51
C SER A 101 10.13 -9.89 11.78
N ALA A 102 9.77 -9.86 10.49
CA ALA A 102 9.65 -8.62 9.71
C ALA A 102 8.49 -7.77 10.22
N ALA A 103 7.31 -8.36 10.42
CA ALA A 103 6.15 -7.66 10.96
C ALA A 103 6.43 -7.06 12.35
N GLN A 104 7.07 -7.84 13.24
CA GLN A 104 7.45 -7.38 14.57
C GLN A 104 8.47 -6.24 14.54
N ALA A 105 9.47 -6.31 13.65
CA ALA A 105 10.48 -5.27 13.55
C ALA A 105 9.88 -3.92 13.11
N MET A 106 8.97 -3.92 12.14
CA MET A 106 8.27 -2.69 11.72
C MET A 106 7.34 -2.14 12.81
N HIS A 107 6.64 -3.02 13.53
CA HIS A 107 5.79 -2.61 14.65
C HIS A 107 6.60 -1.99 15.79
N ALA A 108 7.73 -2.61 16.16
CA ALA A 108 8.65 -2.09 17.16
C ALA A 108 9.31 -0.77 16.75
N ALA A 109 9.56 -0.58 15.45
CA ALA A 109 10.04 0.69 14.89
C ALA A 109 8.98 1.81 14.89
N GLY A 110 7.75 1.52 15.32
CA GLY A 110 6.67 2.50 15.38
C GLY A 110 6.15 2.93 14.01
N TRP A 111 6.38 2.14 12.95
CA TRP A 111 5.88 2.44 11.62
C TRP A 111 4.35 2.37 11.57
N GLU A 112 3.75 3.21 10.73
CA GLU A 112 2.32 3.11 10.42
C GLU A 112 2.05 1.93 9.48
N PHE A 113 0.98 1.17 9.75
CA PHE A 113 0.56 0.05 8.88
C PHE A 113 -0.60 0.49 8.01
N ILE A 114 -0.34 0.62 6.71
CA ILE A 114 -1.30 0.91 5.65
C ILE A 114 -1.80 -0.42 5.09
N GLY A 115 -3.12 -0.60 4.97
CA GLY A 115 -3.69 -1.82 4.41
C GLY A 115 -3.30 -1.99 2.94
N HIS A 116 -2.83 -3.18 2.58
CA HIS A 116 -2.44 -3.50 1.21
C HIS A 116 -2.96 -4.88 0.77
N GLY A 117 -4.14 -5.31 1.25
CA GLY A 117 -4.63 -6.68 1.02
C GLY A 117 -3.90 -7.74 1.83
N VAL A 118 -4.32 -9.01 1.72
CA VAL A 118 -3.71 -10.13 2.49
C VAL A 118 -2.45 -10.66 1.79
N HIS A 119 -2.50 -10.76 0.47
CA HIS A 119 -1.39 -11.15 -0.41
C HIS A 119 -1.31 -10.14 -1.54
N GLN A 120 -0.18 -10.11 -2.26
CA GLN A 120 -0.02 -9.18 -3.38
C GLN A 120 -0.78 -9.64 -4.63
N LYS A 121 -2.11 -9.53 -4.58
CA LYS A 121 -3.06 -9.95 -5.61
C LYS A 121 -4.15 -8.89 -5.79
N ALA A 122 -4.37 -8.48 -7.04
CA ALA A 122 -5.37 -7.47 -7.38
C ALA A 122 -6.78 -7.85 -6.88
N LEU A 123 -7.48 -6.86 -6.31
CA LEU A 123 -8.81 -7.05 -5.72
C LEU A 123 -9.96 -6.81 -6.71
N ASN A 124 -9.70 -6.05 -7.77
CA ASN A 124 -10.70 -5.60 -8.73
C ASN A 124 -11.42 -6.73 -9.51
N GLN A 125 -10.87 -7.94 -9.48
CA GLN A 125 -11.45 -9.14 -10.10
C GLN A 125 -11.79 -10.23 -9.08
N ALA A 126 -11.58 -9.96 -7.79
CA ALA A 126 -11.81 -10.94 -6.74
C ALA A 126 -13.30 -11.01 -6.39
N GLU A 127 -13.84 -12.22 -6.36
CA GLU A 127 -15.13 -12.45 -5.71
C GLU A 127 -15.00 -12.13 -4.21
N GLY A 128 -15.93 -11.34 -3.67
CA GLY A 128 -15.93 -10.98 -2.26
C GLY A 128 -14.86 -9.95 -1.86
N GLU A 129 -14.56 -8.97 -2.73
CA GLU A 129 -13.64 -7.85 -2.44
C GLU A 129 -13.83 -7.24 -1.03
N GLU A 130 -15.07 -6.98 -0.61
CA GLU A 130 -15.34 -6.44 0.72
C GLU A 130 -14.86 -7.34 1.86
N ALA A 131 -15.07 -8.66 1.74
CA ALA A 131 -14.60 -9.61 2.73
C ALA A 131 -13.07 -9.63 2.77
N LEU A 132 -12.41 -9.58 1.62
CA LEU A 132 -10.94 -9.56 1.52
C LEU A 132 -10.34 -8.29 2.16
N ILE A 133 -10.93 -7.13 1.90
CA ILE A 133 -10.55 -5.86 2.53
C ILE A 133 -10.74 -5.95 4.05
N ALA A 134 -11.93 -6.39 4.49
CA ALA A 134 -12.24 -6.52 5.91
C ALA A 134 -11.27 -7.48 6.63
N THR A 135 -10.94 -8.63 6.01
CA THR A 135 -9.96 -9.58 6.54
C THR A 135 -8.58 -8.94 6.66
N SER A 136 -8.09 -8.26 5.62
CA SER A 136 -6.80 -7.58 5.66
C SER A 136 -6.73 -6.55 6.79
N LEU A 137 -7.75 -5.70 6.92
CA LEU A 137 -7.80 -4.67 7.96
C LEU A 137 -7.85 -5.30 9.37
N ALA A 138 -8.66 -6.34 9.56
CA ALA A 138 -8.81 -7.03 10.84
C ALA A 138 -7.53 -7.76 11.28
N MET A 139 -6.81 -8.39 10.33
CA MET A 139 -5.53 -9.04 10.62
C MET A 139 -4.49 -8.02 11.12
N ILE A 140 -4.39 -6.87 10.46
CA ILE A 140 -3.46 -5.80 10.87
C ILE A 140 -3.89 -5.19 12.21
N GLU A 141 -5.20 -4.96 12.41
CA GLU A 141 -5.75 -4.46 13.67
C GLU A 141 -5.44 -5.41 14.83
N SER A 142 -5.65 -6.72 14.64
CA SER A 142 -5.35 -7.74 15.63
C SER A 142 -3.86 -7.79 15.99
N PHE A 143 -2.98 -7.51 15.03
CA PHE A 143 -1.53 -7.55 15.25
C PHE A 143 -1.00 -6.27 15.91
N THR A 144 -1.47 -5.11 15.45
CA THR A 144 -0.94 -3.79 15.86
C THR A 144 -1.73 -3.14 17.00
N GLY A 145 -2.92 -3.66 17.32
CA GLY A 145 -3.89 -3.03 18.22
C GLY A 145 -4.56 -1.78 17.66
N ARG A 146 -4.33 -1.44 16.37
CA ARG A 146 -4.87 -0.26 15.71
C ARG A 146 -5.40 -0.62 14.33
N ARG A 147 -6.64 -0.23 14.04
CA ARG A 147 -7.21 -0.40 12.71
C ARG A 147 -6.48 0.49 11.69
N PRO A 148 -6.06 -0.04 10.53
CA PRO A 148 -5.46 0.78 9.47
C PRO A 148 -6.41 1.88 9.01
N LYS A 149 -5.89 3.10 8.91
CA LYS A 149 -6.60 4.26 8.38
C LYS A 149 -6.32 4.51 6.90
N GLY A 150 -5.16 4.04 6.44
CA GLY A 150 -4.72 4.13 5.06
C GLY A 150 -4.93 2.84 4.30
N TRP A 151 -5.11 2.97 2.98
CA TRP A 151 -5.14 1.84 2.07
C TRP A 151 -4.43 2.12 0.75
N LEU A 152 -3.68 1.15 0.25
CA LEU A 152 -3.16 1.10 -1.11
C LEU A 152 -3.63 -0.23 -1.72
N SER A 153 -4.32 -0.26 -2.84
CA SER A 153 -4.75 -1.55 -3.39
C SER A 153 -3.58 -2.31 -4.03
N PRO A 154 -3.50 -3.64 -3.87
CA PRO A 154 -2.54 -4.48 -4.58
C PRO A 154 -2.41 -4.14 -6.06
N GLY A 155 -1.21 -3.74 -6.47
CA GLY A 155 -0.92 -3.36 -7.85
C GLY A 155 -1.62 -2.09 -8.36
N LEU A 156 -2.08 -1.20 -7.47
CA LEU A 156 -2.88 -0.01 -7.81
C LEU A 156 -4.17 -0.36 -8.57
N ARG A 157 -4.78 -1.51 -8.21
CA ARG A 157 -5.97 -2.05 -8.88
C ARG A 157 -7.17 -2.03 -7.97
N GLU A 158 -8.07 -1.09 -8.24
CA GLU A 158 -9.39 -0.97 -7.63
C GLU A 158 -10.50 -1.41 -8.60
N SER A 159 -11.60 -1.91 -8.04
CA SER A 159 -12.90 -1.96 -8.70
C SER A 159 -13.58 -0.59 -8.63
N HIS A 160 -14.73 -0.43 -9.29
CA HIS A 160 -15.53 0.78 -9.13
C HIS A 160 -16.03 0.97 -7.69
N ASP A 161 -16.23 -0.12 -6.95
CA ASP A 161 -16.81 -0.13 -5.61
C ASP A 161 -15.77 -0.01 -4.48
N THR A 162 -14.48 -0.27 -4.76
CA THR A 162 -13.40 -0.29 -3.75
C THR A 162 -13.39 0.95 -2.85
N PRO A 163 -13.46 2.20 -3.36
CA PRO A 163 -13.44 3.38 -2.48
C PRO A 163 -14.63 3.45 -1.51
N ASP A 164 -15.82 2.99 -1.95
CA ASP A 164 -16.99 2.96 -1.08
C ASP A 164 -16.87 1.85 -0.02
N ILE A 165 -16.37 0.68 -0.40
CA ILE A 165 -16.10 -0.42 0.51
C ILE A 165 -15.08 0.01 1.58
N LEU A 166 -13.96 0.59 1.16
CA LEU A 166 -12.92 1.10 2.06
C LEU A 166 -13.48 2.12 3.04
N LYS A 167 -14.24 3.11 2.54
CA LYS A 167 -14.84 4.11 3.42
C LYS A 167 -15.81 3.50 4.43
N ARG A 168 -16.65 2.55 4.01
CA ARG A 168 -17.55 1.80 4.90
C ARG A 168 -16.79 1.03 5.98
N GLN A 169 -15.60 0.51 5.66
CA GLN A 169 -14.72 -0.21 6.58
C GLN A 169 -13.90 0.71 7.52
N GLY A 170 -14.09 2.03 7.43
CA GLY A 170 -13.43 3.01 8.31
C GLY A 170 -12.10 3.54 7.78
N VAL A 171 -11.72 3.24 6.54
CA VAL A 171 -10.53 3.83 5.90
C VAL A 171 -10.76 5.33 5.69
N GLU A 172 -9.74 6.13 6.01
CA GLU A 172 -9.76 7.58 5.97
C GLU A 172 -9.02 8.14 4.74
N TYR A 173 -8.02 7.42 4.24
CA TYR A 173 -7.25 7.85 3.06
C TYR A 173 -6.77 6.69 2.18
N VAL A 174 -6.57 6.95 0.88
CA VAL A 174 -6.12 6.01 -0.15
C VAL A 174 -4.97 6.58 -0.98
N PHE A 175 -4.19 5.70 -1.62
CA PHE A 175 -3.03 6.08 -2.43
C PHE A 175 -3.21 5.89 -3.94
N ASP A 176 -4.22 5.12 -4.35
CA ASP A 176 -4.39 4.64 -5.72
C ASP A 176 -4.65 5.74 -6.78
N TRP A 177 -4.98 6.95 -6.33
CA TRP A 177 -5.43 8.05 -7.19
C TRP A 177 -4.37 9.15 -7.27
N VAL A 178 -3.45 9.03 -8.23
CA VAL A 178 -2.38 10.02 -8.47
C VAL A 178 -2.90 11.13 -9.36
N VAL A 179 -3.66 12.06 -8.78
CA VAL A 179 -4.35 13.12 -9.53
C VAL A 179 -3.80 14.52 -9.26
N ASP A 180 -2.90 14.68 -8.29
CA ASP A 180 -2.33 15.96 -7.90
C ASP A 180 -1.04 15.79 -7.07
N ASP A 181 -0.31 16.88 -6.82
CA ASP A 181 0.86 16.92 -5.92
C ASP A 181 0.46 17.04 -4.44
N VAL A 182 -0.82 17.32 -4.19
CA VAL A 182 -1.40 17.55 -2.86
C VAL A 182 -2.61 16.65 -2.61
N PRO A 183 -2.96 16.36 -1.34
CA PRO A 183 -4.13 15.56 -1.02
C PRO A 183 -5.43 16.12 -1.60
N ARG A 184 -6.27 15.26 -2.18
CA ARG A 184 -7.58 15.62 -2.74
C ARG A 184 -8.70 14.83 -2.10
N TRP A 185 -9.78 15.52 -1.74
CA TRP A 185 -10.99 14.86 -1.26
C TRP A 185 -11.71 14.18 -2.42
N MET A 186 -12.03 12.91 -2.24
CA MET A 186 -12.87 12.13 -3.14
C MET A 186 -14.22 11.85 -2.49
N GLN A 187 -15.26 11.77 -3.33
CA GLN A 187 -16.61 11.42 -2.89
C GLN A 187 -16.85 9.92 -2.93
N THR A 188 -17.47 9.41 -1.87
CA THR A 188 -17.96 8.04 -1.77
C THR A 188 -19.42 8.06 -1.30
N ARG A 189 -20.13 6.95 -1.47
CA ARG A 189 -21.49 6.74 -0.93
C ARG A 189 -21.55 6.86 0.60
N HIS A 190 -20.41 6.76 1.28
CA HIS A 190 -20.29 6.74 2.73
C HIS A 190 -19.54 7.97 3.29
N GLY A 191 -19.43 9.04 2.49
CA GLY A 191 -18.80 10.31 2.86
C GLY A 191 -17.42 10.55 2.22
N PRO A 192 -16.68 11.57 2.67
CA PRO A 192 -15.40 11.94 2.06
C PRO A 192 -14.31 10.92 2.39
N LEU A 193 -13.50 10.60 1.39
CA LEU A 193 -12.27 9.81 1.51
C LEU A 193 -11.11 10.66 0.98
N LEU A 194 -9.94 10.61 1.60
CA LEU A 194 -8.81 11.44 1.16
C LEU A 194 -7.92 10.65 0.20
N SER A 195 -7.69 11.15 -0.99
CA SER A 195 -6.66 10.62 -1.89
C SER A 195 -5.33 11.33 -1.58
N LEU A 196 -4.34 10.57 -1.15
CA LEU A 196 -2.94 10.98 -1.03
C LEU A 196 -2.19 10.52 -2.27
N PRO A 197 -1.41 11.37 -2.95
CA PRO A 197 -0.71 10.94 -4.16
C PRO A 197 0.42 9.96 -3.85
N TYR A 198 0.43 8.83 -4.56
CA TYR A 198 1.50 7.82 -4.54
C TYR A 198 2.00 7.58 -5.96
N ASN A 199 3.00 8.35 -6.35
CA ASN A 199 3.44 8.42 -7.73
C ASN A 199 4.51 7.33 -8.01
N LEU A 200 4.53 6.79 -9.24
CA LEU A 200 5.45 5.70 -9.60
C LEU A 200 6.83 6.21 -10.08
N GLU A 201 6.95 7.50 -10.35
CA GLU A 201 8.19 8.13 -10.80
C GLU A 201 9.20 8.29 -9.66
N ILE A 202 8.72 8.32 -8.41
CA ILE A 202 9.54 8.39 -7.18
C ILE A 202 9.19 7.17 -6.31
N ASN A 203 9.36 5.97 -6.88
CA ASN A 203 9.07 4.68 -6.26
C ASN A 203 10.33 3.84 -6.06
#